data_AF-A0A264YAF0-F1
#
_entry.id   AF-A0A264YAF0-F1
#
_cell.length_a   1.000
_cell.length_b   1.000
_cell.length_c   1.000
_cell.angle_alpha   90.00
_cell.angle_beta   90.00
_cell.angle_gamma   90.00
#
_symmetry.space_group_name_H-M   'P 1'
#
loop_
_entity.id
_entity.type
_entity.pdbx_description
1 polymer ?
#
loop_
_entity_poly.entity_id
_entity_poly.type
_entity_poly.pdbx_seq_one_letter_code
_entity_poly.pdbx_strand_id
1 'polypeptide(L)'
;MARIFISIRFDDEVKKALVGLQDTLKAKGVRGNYCPYRNLHMTLAFIGENYDLPEIRKAVSEVEFEPFTMTLSKLGTFPTRAGVIWCGIKESEQVMALAKQLRERLTEHGVKYRKQAFFPHISLVQHPTHIITDIDVPEISITTDSIKIMKSERIDGELIYSDMNKTETIHQITFSPTGGTRRVSELMCKAMEAESNITELCTKQENLSYPQVSADDLVIISMPVYAGRVPALAVERLKGIKANGAKCVIVAVYGNRAYEDALVEMQDVCTEMGFRVIAAVAAIAEHSICRMYGAGRPDTEDAKELASFGAAIIGKAKKELPFEPLVLPGNRPYKQGCVGPYPVAGDLCTECGLCASECPTGAISPDNPKSNNHELCIGCMRCVKVCPAQTRGIGERLNMLMAHLKPLCSERKNNELFI
;
A
#
# COMPACT_ATOMS: atom_id res chain seq x y z
N MET A 1 -3.17 -27.92 -7.22
CA MET A 1 -3.72 -27.12 -8.33
C MET A 1 -4.66 -26.07 -7.78
N ALA A 2 -4.64 -24.87 -8.37
CA ALA A 2 -5.42 -23.73 -7.92
C ALA A 2 -6.86 -23.79 -8.41
N ARG A 3 -7.82 -23.39 -7.56
CA ARG A 3 -9.24 -23.28 -7.95
C ARG A 3 -9.77 -21.90 -7.61
N ILE A 4 -10.49 -21.30 -8.57
CA ILE A 4 -11.12 -20.00 -8.39
C ILE A 4 -12.57 -20.14 -7.97
N PHE A 5 -13.03 -19.26 -7.09
CA PHE A 5 -14.43 -19.06 -6.75
C PHE A 5 -14.64 -17.61 -6.31
N ILE A 6 -15.89 -17.16 -6.23
CA ILE A 6 -16.24 -15.79 -5.82
C ILE A 6 -17.04 -15.89 -4.53
N SER A 7 -16.77 -15.02 -3.55
CA SER A 7 -17.32 -15.15 -2.21
C SER A 7 -17.55 -13.84 -1.48
N ILE A 8 -18.38 -13.90 -0.44
CA ILE A 8 -18.49 -12.89 0.62
C ILE A 8 -17.55 -13.28 1.77
N ARG A 9 -16.83 -12.29 2.30
CA ARG A 9 -15.96 -12.40 3.47
C ARG A 9 -16.69 -11.87 4.70
N PHE A 10 -16.26 -12.34 5.87
CA PHE A 10 -16.86 -11.97 7.14
C PHE A 10 -15.86 -11.20 8.00
N ASP A 11 -16.38 -10.30 8.82
CA ASP A 11 -15.61 -9.67 9.90
C ASP A 11 -15.24 -10.69 11.00
N ASP A 12 -14.50 -10.22 12.00
CA ASP A 12 -14.04 -11.06 13.09
C ASP A 12 -15.17 -11.49 14.05
N GLU A 13 -16.23 -10.69 14.20
CA GLU A 13 -17.35 -11.01 15.09
C GLU A 13 -18.12 -12.23 14.56
N VAL A 14 -18.50 -12.20 13.29
CA VAL A 14 -19.17 -13.30 12.60
C VAL A 14 -18.28 -14.55 12.60
N LYS A 15 -16.98 -14.42 12.29
CA LYS A 15 -16.06 -15.58 12.29
C LYS A 15 -15.93 -16.22 13.66
N LYS A 16 -15.82 -15.43 14.73
CA LYS A 16 -15.76 -15.95 16.12
C LYS A 16 -17.03 -16.72 16.47
N ALA A 17 -18.20 -16.23 16.06
CA ALA A 17 -19.45 -16.94 16.27
C ALA A 17 -19.52 -18.28 15.52
N LEU A 18 -19.10 -18.30 14.25
CA LEU A 18 -19.03 -19.52 13.45
C LEU A 18 -18.05 -20.54 14.05
N VAL A 19 -16.91 -20.09 14.59
CA VAL A 19 -15.99 -20.97 15.32
C VAL A 19 -16.61 -21.47 16.63
N GLY A 20 -17.37 -20.64 17.35
CA GLY A 20 -18.14 -21.09 18.52
C GLY A 20 -19.12 -22.22 18.19
N LEU A 21 -19.78 -22.17 17.03
CA LEU A 21 -20.61 -23.26 16.52
C LEU A 21 -19.79 -24.52 16.21
N GLN A 22 -18.62 -24.36 15.60
CA GLN A 22 -17.69 -25.46 15.35
C GLN A 22 -17.22 -26.11 16.66
N ASP A 23 -16.93 -25.33 17.69
CA ASP A 23 -16.49 -25.83 19.00
C ASP A 23 -17.62 -26.56 19.72
N THR A 24 -18.86 -26.08 19.58
CA THR A 24 -20.05 -26.80 20.07
C THR A 24 -20.22 -28.15 19.37
N LEU A 25 -20.01 -28.21 18.05
CA LEU A 25 -20.01 -29.47 17.29
C LEU A 25 -18.91 -30.43 17.77
N LYS A 26 -17.69 -29.93 18.04
CA LYS A 26 -16.58 -30.74 18.56
C LYS A 26 -16.91 -31.29 19.95
N ALA A 27 -17.49 -30.47 20.83
CA ALA A 27 -17.90 -30.87 22.17
C ALA A 27 -18.98 -31.96 22.14
N LYS A 28 -19.85 -31.95 21.12
CA LYS A 28 -20.84 -33.03 20.86
C LYS A 28 -20.26 -34.25 20.13
N GLY A 29 -18.94 -34.31 19.93
CA GLY A 29 -18.25 -35.48 19.38
C GLY A 29 -18.21 -35.58 17.87
N VAL A 30 -18.66 -34.55 17.13
CA VAL A 30 -18.53 -34.52 15.67
C VAL A 30 -17.05 -34.40 15.31
N ARG A 31 -16.56 -35.31 14.48
CA ARG A 31 -15.22 -35.21 13.87
C ARG A 31 -15.37 -35.01 12.38
N GLY A 32 -14.41 -34.37 11.73
CA GLY A 32 -14.43 -34.08 10.31
C GLY A 32 -13.43 -32.98 9.96
N ASN A 33 -13.48 -32.50 8.72
CA ASN A 33 -12.64 -31.41 8.25
C ASN A 33 -13.32 -30.09 8.57
N TYR A 34 -12.98 -29.52 9.72
CA TYR A 34 -13.45 -28.20 10.14
C TYR A 34 -12.86 -27.12 9.25
N CYS A 35 -13.70 -26.20 8.78
CA CYS A 35 -13.27 -25.03 8.04
C CYS A 35 -12.42 -24.14 8.96
N PRO A 36 -11.14 -23.89 8.65
CA PRO A 36 -10.29 -23.02 9.49
C PRO A 36 -10.85 -21.59 9.58
N TYR A 37 -10.57 -20.88 10.68
CA TYR A 37 -11.00 -19.49 10.91
C TYR A 37 -10.78 -18.58 9.68
N ARG A 38 -9.58 -18.61 9.12
CA ARG A 38 -9.19 -17.81 7.93
C ARG A 38 -9.99 -18.14 6.66
N ASN A 39 -10.56 -19.34 6.60
CA ASN A 39 -11.24 -19.88 5.43
C ASN A 39 -12.77 -19.79 5.54
N LEU A 40 -13.33 -19.26 6.62
CA LEU A 40 -14.77 -19.02 6.72
C LEU A 40 -15.21 -17.95 5.71
N HIS A 41 -16.13 -18.30 4.82
CA HIS A 41 -16.66 -17.46 3.75
C HIS A 41 -18.01 -18.01 3.24
N MET A 42 -18.71 -17.22 2.42
CA MET A 42 -19.87 -17.69 1.64
C MET A 42 -19.54 -17.72 0.16
N THR A 43 -19.57 -18.89 -0.47
CA THR A 43 -19.32 -19.00 -1.92
C THR A 43 -20.54 -18.57 -2.72
N LEU A 44 -20.40 -17.58 -3.61
CA LEU A 44 -21.43 -17.14 -4.55
C LEU A 44 -21.39 -17.91 -5.87
N ALA A 45 -20.19 -18.15 -6.40
CA ALA A 45 -19.97 -18.91 -7.64
C ALA A 45 -18.64 -19.67 -7.59
N PHE A 46 -18.63 -20.93 -8.03
CA PHE A 46 -17.41 -21.75 -8.09
C PHE A 46 -16.97 -21.91 -9.54
N ILE A 47 -15.78 -21.41 -9.89
CA ILE A 47 -15.23 -21.41 -11.26
C ILE A 47 -14.43 -22.70 -11.52
N GLY A 48 -13.55 -23.08 -10.59
CA GLY A 48 -12.72 -24.28 -10.69
C GLY A 48 -11.30 -24.01 -11.20
N GLU A 49 -10.72 -25.00 -11.87
CA GLU A 49 -9.28 -25.01 -12.25
C GLU A 49 -9.01 -24.38 -13.61
N ASN A 50 -10.01 -24.32 -14.49
CA ASN A 50 -9.91 -23.73 -15.83
C ASN A 50 -10.59 -22.36 -15.81
N TYR A 51 -9.80 -21.29 -15.75
CA TYR A 51 -10.30 -19.93 -15.58
C TYR A 51 -9.50 -18.92 -16.42
N ASP A 52 -10.19 -17.83 -16.80
CA ASP A 52 -9.59 -16.63 -17.40
C ASP A 52 -9.78 -15.49 -16.39
N LEU A 53 -8.71 -15.12 -15.69
CA LEU A 53 -8.79 -14.15 -14.60
C LEU A 53 -9.19 -12.73 -15.07
N PRO A 54 -8.66 -12.20 -16.18
CA PRO A 54 -9.16 -10.98 -16.80
C PRO A 54 -10.67 -10.95 -17.01
N GLU A 55 -11.25 -11.98 -17.64
CA GLU A 55 -12.71 -12.02 -17.88
C GLU A 55 -13.51 -12.17 -16.59
N ILE A 56 -13.00 -12.91 -15.59
CA ILE A 56 -13.63 -12.98 -14.27
C ILE A 56 -13.64 -11.61 -13.59
N ARG A 57 -12.52 -10.88 -13.63
CA ARG A 57 -12.42 -9.54 -13.05
C ARG A 57 -13.41 -8.59 -13.70
N LYS A 58 -13.51 -8.61 -15.03
CA LYS A 58 -14.47 -7.80 -15.78
C LYS A 58 -15.91 -8.13 -15.38
N ALA A 59 -16.28 -9.41 -15.40
CA ALA A 59 -17.60 -9.86 -14.97
C ALA A 59 -17.94 -9.45 -13.54
N VAL A 60 -16.99 -9.56 -12.60
CA VAL A 60 -17.18 -9.17 -11.19
C VAL A 60 -17.29 -7.65 -11.04
N SER A 61 -16.55 -6.87 -11.84
CA SER A 61 -16.61 -5.40 -11.78
C SER A 61 -17.93 -4.80 -12.29
N GLU A 62 -18.68 -5.54 -13.10
CA GLU A 62 -19.99 -5.12 -13.63
C GLU A 62 -21.18 -5.55 -12.74
N VAL A 63 -20.90 -6.06 -11.54
CA VAL A 63 -21.91 -6.42 -10.53
C VAL A 63 -22.11 -5.22 -9.60
N GLU A 64 -23.33 -4.70 -9.59
CA GLU A 64 -23.72 -3.53 -8.78
C GLU A 64 -24.78 -3.93 -7.76
N PHE A 65 -24.54 -3.61 -6.49
CA PHE A 65 -25.49 -3.81 -5.40
C PHE A 65 -25.25 -2.80 -4.28
N GLU A 66 -26.32 -2.39 -3.60
CA GLU A 66 -26.22 -1.58 -2.38
C GLU A 66 -25.80 -2.47 -1.20
N PRO A 67 -24.95 -1.97 -0.27
CA PRO A 67 -24.61 -2.72 0.93
C PRO A 67 -25.86 -3.21 1.68
N PHE A 68 -25.82 -4.45 2.15
CA PHE A 68 -26.97 -5.06 2.83
C PHE A 68 -26.53 -5.92 4.00
N THR A 69 -27.50 -6.23 4.85
CA THR A 69 -27.34 -7.10 6.02
C THR A 69 -28.10 -8.40 5.82
N MET A 70 -27.56 -9.49 6.35
CA MET A 70 -28.20 -10.79 6.43
C MET A 70 -27.88 -11.43 7.77
N THR A 71 -28.67 -12.39 8.23
CA THR A 71 -28.50 -12.94 9.60
C THR A 71 -28.21 -14.43 9.56
N LEU A 72 -27.33 -14.91 10.45
CA LEU A 72 -27.09 -16.35 10.59
C LEU A 72 -28.40 -17.10 10.90
N SER A 73 -28.57 -18.27 10.28
CA SER A 73 -29.73 -19.15 10.44
C SER A 73 -29.31 -20.50 11.00
N LYS A 74 -30.27 -21.42 11.10
CA LYS A 74 -30.04 -22.79 11.57
C LYS A 74 -28.91 -23.51 10.82
N LEU A 75 -28.32 -24.50 11.49
CA LEU A 75 -27.45 -25.46 10.83
C LEU A 75 -28.25 -26.38 9.91
N GLY A 76 -27.58 -26.91 8.89
CA GLY A 76 -28.15 -27.86 7.96
C GLY A 76 -27.10 -28.76 7.33
N THR A 77 -27.58 -29.66 6.46
CA THR A 77 -26.73 -30.54 5.66
C THR A 77 -27.29 -30.68 4.25
N PHE A 78 -26.42 -30.94 3.28
CA PHE A 78 -26.85 -31.36 1.96
C PHE A 78 -27.04 -32.89 1.89
N PRO A 79 -27.94 -33.39 1.03
CA PRO A 79 -28.16 -34.83 0.83
C PRO A 79 -27.04 -35.43 -0.02
N THR A 80 -25.82 -35.43 0.50
CA THR A 80 -24.63 -35.92 -0.19
C THR A 80 -23.99 -37.08 0.57
N ARG A 81 -23.39 -38.03 -0.16
CA ARG A 81 -22.77 -39.23 0.40
C ARG A 81 -21.61 -38.93 1.36
N ALA A 82 -20.97 -37.77 1.21
CA ALA A 82 -19.82 -37.35 2.00
C ALA A 82 -20.20 -36.45 3.19
N GLY A 83 -21.37 -35.81 3.17
CA GLY A 83 -21.87 -34.92 4.24
C GLY A 83 -21.12 -33.59 4.36
N VAL A 84 -21.87 -32.50 4.56
CA VAL A 84 -21.34 -31.17 4.92
C VAL A 84 -22.30 -30.56 5.94
N ILE A 85 -21.78 -30.17 7.11
CA ILE A 85 -22.54 -29.35 8.06
C ILE A 85 -22.28 -27.89 7.71
N TRP A 86 -23.34 -27.13 7.45
CA TRP A 86 -23.29 -25.72 7.09
C TRP A 86 -24.21 -24.89 7.97
N CYS A 87 -23.91 -23.59 8.07
CA CYS A 87 -24.78 -22.59 8.67
C CYS A 87 -25.57 -21.86 7.57
N GLY A 88 -26.89 -21.80 7.69
CA GLY A 88 -27.75 -21.11 6.73
C GLY A 88 -27.82 -19.61 6.98
N ILE A 89 -28.61 -18.92 6.17
CA ILE A 89 -28.85 -17.47 6.26
C ILE A 89 -30.36 -17.17 6.27
N LYS A 90 -30.78 -16.21 7.08
CA LYS A 90 -32.08 -15.54 7.05
C LYS A 90 -31.93 -14.19 6.33
N GLU A 91 -33.05 -13.62 5.87
CA GLU A 91 -33.03 -12.35 5.09
C GLU A 91 -32.15 -12.49 3.83
N SER A 92 -32.32 -13.61 3.12
CA SER A 92 -31.42 -14.02 2.05
C SER A 92 -31.74 -13.41 0.67
N GLU A 93 -32.73 -12.54 0.55
CA GLU A 93 -33.20 -12.04 -0.74
C GLU A 93 -32.11 -11.27 -1.50
N GLN A 94 -31.41 -10.36 -0.80
CA GLN A 94 -30.34 -9.55 -1.40
C GLN A 94 -29.15 -10.41 -1.84
N VAL A 95 -28.71 -11.39 -1.02
CA VAL A 95 -27.60 -12.27 -1.41
C VAL A 95 -27.98 -13.20 -2.57
N MET A 96 -29.24 -13.62 -2.65
CA MET A 96 -29.77 -14.39 -3.78
C MET A 96 -29.78 -13.56 -5.06
N ALA A 97 -30.21 -12.29 -4.99
CA ALA A 97 -30.18 -11.36 -6.12
C ALA A 97 -28.74 -11.08 -6.58
N LEU A 98 -27.83 -10.82 -5.64
CA LEU A 98 -26.39 -10.62 -5.91
C LEU A 98 -25.78 -11.84 -6.61
N ALA A 99 -26.00 -13.04 -6.09
CA ALA A 99 -25.47 -14.26 -6.70
C ALA A 99 -26.06 -14.52 -8.10
N LYS A 100 -27.34 -14.17 -8.32
CA LYS A 100 -27.97 -14.26 -9.64
C LYS A 100 -27.30 -13.30 -10.63
N GLN A 101 -27.22 -12.01 -10.29
CA GLN A 101 -26.58 -10.98 -11.12
C GLN A 101 -25.13 -11.34 -11.46
N LEU A 102 -24.35 -11.76 -10.45
CA LEU A 102 -22.98 -12.21 -10.66
C LEU A 102 -22.90 -13.35 -11.67
N ARG A 103 -23.77 -14.36 -11.55
CA ARG A 103 -23.77 -15.53 -12.43
C ARG A 103 -24.23 -15.22 -13.85
N GLU A 104 -25.09 -14.21 -14.02
CA GLU A 104 -25.46 -13.66 -15.33
C GLU A 104 -24.26 -12.99 -15.98
N ARG A 105 -23.56 -12.08 -15.28
CA ARG A 105 -22.31 -11.45 -15.78
C ARG A 105 -21.24 -12.48 -16.14
N LEU A 106 -21.00 -13.47 -15.28
CA LEU A 106 -20.04 -14.55 -15.60
C LEU A 106 -20.42 -15.27 -16.91
N THR A 107 -21.71 -15.47 -17.17
CA THR A 107 -22.19 -16.11 -18.40
C THR A 107 -21.96 -15.21 -19.62
N GLU A 108 -22.25 -13.91 -19.52
CA GLU A 108 -22.04 -12.91 -20.58
C GLU A 108 -20.56 -12.81 -21.00
N HIS A 109 -19.64 -12.92 -20.03
CA HIS A 109 -18.19 -12.95 -20.25
C HIS A 109 -17.63 -14.32 -20.66
N GLY A 110 -18.49 -15.32 -20.90
CA GLY A 110 -18.05 -16.67 -21.27
C GLY A 110 -17.32 -17.43 -20.16
N VAL A 111 -17.36 -16.94 -18.91
CA VAL A 111 -16.74 -17.58 -17.75
C VAL A 111 -17.59 -18.78 -17.31
N LYS A 112 -16.99 -19.97 -17.33
CA LYS A 112 -17.63 -21.19 -16.85
C LYS A 112 -17.64 -21.24 -15.32
N TYR A 113 -18.78 -21.59 -14.74
CA TYR A 113 -18.93 -21.84 -13.30
C TYR A 113 -19.87 -23.02 -13.05
N ARG A 114 -19.88 -23.53 -11.81
CA ARG A 114 -20.75 -24.64 -11.38
C ARG A 114 -22.23 -24.21 -11.36
N LYS A 115 -23.03 -24.73 -12.29
CA LYS A 115 -24.45 -24.36 -12.50
C LYS A 115 -25.46 -24.89 -11.46
N GLN A 116 -25.02 -25.29 -10.28
CA GLN A 116 -25.95 -25.73 -9.24
C GLN A 116 -26.77 -24.56 -8.71
N ALA A 117 -28.03 -24.83 -8.33
CA ALA A 117 -28.88 -23.83 -7.70
C ALA A 117 -28.14 -23.18 -6.52
N PHE A 118 -28.17 -21.86 -6.47
CA PHE A 118 -27.54 -21.14 -5.37
C PHE A 118 -28.38 -21.31 -4.11
N PHE A 119 -27.71 -21.72 -3.03
CA PHE A 119 -28.29 -21.79 -1.70
C PHE A 119 -27.31 -21.07 -0.77
N PRO A 120 -27.68 -19.96 -0.11
CA PRO A 120 -26.77 -19.21 0.74
C PRO A 120 -26.41 -20.01 1.99
N HIS A 121 -25.15 -20.40 2.11
CA HIS A 121 -24.67 -21.21 3.22
C HIS A 121 -23.18 -20.98 3.50
N ILE A 122 -22.78 -21.25 4.73
CA ILE A 122 -21.40 -21.19 5.19
C ILE A 122 -20.98 -22.60 5.61
N SER A 123 -20.02 -23.19 4.91
CA SER A 123 -19.54 -24.54 5.24
C SER A 123 -18.73 -24.52 6.53
N LEU A 124 -19.16 -25.28 7.55
CA LEU A 124 -18.48 -25.38 8.84
C LEU A 124 -17.62 -26.64 8.94
N VAL A 125 -18.16 -27.79 8.51
CA VAL A 125 -17.51 -29.10 8.60
C VAL A 125 -17.77 -29.90 7.34
N GLN A 126 -16.71 -30.37 6.68
CA GLN A 126 -16.80 -31.31 5.57
C GLN A 126 -16.46 -32.73 6.07
N HIS A 127 -17.08 -33.75 5.48
CA HIS A 127 -16.85 -35.14 5.88
C HIS A 127 -17.07 -35.41 7.37
N PRO A 128 -18.21 -34.98 7.96
CA PRO A 128 -18.48 -35.22 9.37
C PRO A 128 -18.70 -36.72 9.63
N THR A 129 -18.24 -37.21 10.78
CA THR A 129 -18.45 -38.61 11.21
C THR A 129 -19.93 -38.95 11.42
N HIS A 130 -20.73 -37.97 11.81
CA HIS A 130 -22.17 -38.02 11.94
C HIS A 130 -22.71 -36.59 11.90
N ILE A 131 -24.00 -36.43 11.60
CA ILE A 131 -24.61 -35.11 11.37
C ILE A 131 -25.37 -34.68 12.61
N ILE A 132 -25.04 -33.49 13.12
CA ILE A 132 -25.80 -32.79 14.17
C ILE A 132 -26.10 -31.39 13.63
N THR A 133 -27.38 -31.04 13.56
CA THR A 133 -27.84 -29.71 13.11
C THR A 133 -28.72 -29.01 14.15
N ASP A 134 -29.11 -29.72 15.21
CA ASP A 134 -29.92 -29.17 16.30
C ASP A 134 -29.00 -28.50 17.34
N ILE A 135 -28.51 -27.32 16.94
CA ILE A 135 -27.64 -26.44 17.74
C ILE A 135 -28.20 -25.03 17.60
N ASP A 136 -28.34 -24.34 18.73
CA ASP A 136 -28.73 -22.94 18.75
C ASP A 136 -27.67 -22.08 18.06
N VAL A 137 -28.11 -21.35 17.03
CA VAL A 137 -27.26 -20.43 16.28
C VAL A 137 -27.47 -19.02 16.85
N PRO A 138 -26.39 -18.31 17.23
CA PRO A 138 -26.51 -16.95 17.73
C PRO A 138 -27.07 -16.02 16.66
N GLU A 139 -27.92 -15.09 17.08
CA GLU A 139 -28.49 -14.07 16.20
C GLU A 139 -27.43 -12.99 15.94
N ILE A 140 -26.68 -13.16 14.84
CA ILE A 140 -25.60 -12.27 14.43
C ILE A 140 -25.83 -11.85 12.99
N SER A 141 -25.82 -10.54 12.78
CA SER A 141 -25.89 -9.92 11.47
C SER A 141 -24.54 -9.94 10.78
N ILE A 142 -24.58 -10.17 9.48
CA ILE A 142 -23.47 -10.11 8.55
C ILE A 142 -23.75 -8.93 7.63
N THR A 143 -22.88 -7.93 7.65
CA THR A 143 -22.91 -6.83 6.69
C THR A 143 -22.06 -7.18 5.49
N THR A 144 -22.53 -6.87 4.28
CA THR A 144 -21.77 -7.07 3.04
C THR A 144 -21.89 -5.85 2.15
N ASP A 145 -20.73 -5.30 1.78
CA ASP A 145 -20.56 -4.19 0.84
C ASP A 145 -19.73 -4.58 -0.39
N SER A 146 -19.18 -5.80 -0.41
CA SER A 146 -18.25 -6.23 -1.45
C SER A 146 -18.21 -7.75 -1.62
N ILE A 147 -17.82 -8.18 -2.82
CA ILE A 147 -17.55 -9.59 -3.17
C ILE A 147 -16.09 -9.75 -3.61
N LYS A 148 -15.50 -10.91 -3.36
CA LYS A 148 -14.07 -11.19 -3.63
C LYS A 148 -13.90 -12.38 -4.56
N ILE A 149 -13.07 -12.27 -5.59
CA ILE A 149 -12.54 -13.45 -6.32
C ILE A 149 -11.49 -14.10 -5.42
N MET A 150 -11.62 -15.38 -5.16
CA MET A 150 -10.75 -16.14 -4.29
C MET A 150 -10.04 -17.25 -5.08
N LYS A 151 -8.76 -17.45 -4.79
CA LYS A 151 -7.95 -18.58 -5.26
C LYS A 151 -7.68 -19.52 -4.11
N SER A 152 -8.03 -20.79 -4.27
CA SER A 152 -7.72 -21.85 -3.31
C SER A 152 -6.60 -22.74 -3.83
N GLU A 153 -5.56 -22.93 -3.04
CA GLU A 153 -4.37 -23.72 -3.38
C GLU A 153 -3.95 -24.60 -2.21
N ARG A 154 -3.41 -25.78 -2.51
CA ARG A 154 -2.72 -26.59 -1.50
C ARG A 154 -1.23 -26.29 -1.55
N ILE A 155 -0.70 -25.70 -0.47
CA ILE A 155 0.72 -25.43 -0.27
C ILE A 155 1.13 -26.20 0.98
N ASP A 156 2.15 -27.06 0.87
CA ASP A 156 2.63 -27.92 1.96
C ASP A 156 1.54 -28.76 2.66
N GLY A 157 0.50 -29.16 1.90
CA GLY A 157 -0.64 -29.94 2.41
C GLY A 157 -1.77 -29.10 3.02
N GLU A 158 -1.56 -27.81 3.28
CA GLU A 158 -2.59 -26.90 3.78
C GLU A 158 -3.39 -26.23 2.66
N LEU A 159 -4.70 -26.09 2.85
CA LEU A 159 -5.57 -25.36 1.93
C LEU A 159 -5.56 -23.85 2.27
N ILE A 160 -4.95 -23.06 1.40
CA ILE A 160 -4.81 -21.61 1.50
C ILE A 160 -5.77 -20.93 0.52
N TYR A 161 -6.38 -19.84 0.96
CA TYR A 161 -7.29 -19.01 0.17
C TYR A 161 -6.73 -17.59 0.04
N SER A 162 -6.58 -17.10 -1.19
CA SER A 162 -6.04 -15.77 -1.48
C SER A 162 -7.05 -14.94 -2.28
N ASP A 163 -7.21 -13.67 -1.95
CA ASP A 163 -8.06 -12.73 -2.69
C ASP A 163 -7.35 -12.29 -3.99
N MET A 164 -8.03 -12.49 -5.12
CA MET A 164 -7.58 -12.22 -6.48
C MET A 164 -8.19 -10.95 -7.09
N ASN A 165 -9.14 -10.30 -6.39
CA ASN A 165 -9.63 -8.96 -6.75
C ASN A 165 -8.57 -7.89 -6.59
N LYS A 166 -7.50 -8.16 -5.83
CA LYS A 166 -6.46 -7.19 -5.53
C LYS A 166 -5.65 -6.83 -6.77
N THR A 167 -6.03 -5.77 -7.46
CA THR A 167 -5.05 -4.72 -7.74
C THR A 167 -4.78 -4.08 -6.39
N GLU A 168 -3.62 -4.35 -5.78
CA GLU A 168 -3.17 -3.54 -4.65
C GLU A 168 -3.06 -2.12 -5.17
N THR A 169 -3.97 -1.23 -4.77
CA THR A 169 -3.82 0.18 -5.09
C THR A 169 -2.55 0.66 -4.41
N ILE A 170 -1.59 1.11 -5.21
CA ILE A 170 -0.34 1.63 -4.70
C ILE A 170 -0.51 3.13 -4.42
N HIS A 171 -0.38 3.56 -3.18
CA HIS A 171 -0.32 4.99 -2.87
C HIS A 171 1.13 5.45 -2.87
N GLN A 172 1.52 6.20 -3.89
CA GLN A 172 2.82 6.88 -4.00
C GLN A 172 2.77 8.23 -3.27
N ILE A 173 3.13 8.24 -2.00
CA ILE A 173 3.18 9.45 -1.17
C ILE A 173 4.61 9.99 -1.22
N THR A 174 4.80 11.11 -1.90
CA THR A 174 6.12 11.64 -2.22
C THR A 174 6.28 13.06 -1.69
N PHE A 175 7.45 13.37 -1.12
CA PHE A 175 7.90 14.75 -0.90
C PHE A 175 9.10 15.01 -1.81
N SER A 176 8.96 15.75 -2.92
CA SER A 176 10.06 15.86 -3.91
C SER A 176 10.32 17.30 -4.39
N PRO A 177 11.11 18.09 -3.64
CA PRO A 177 11.35 19.49 -3.97
C PRO A 177 12.14 19.71 -5.26
N THR A 178 13.08 18.83 -5.62
CA THR A 178 13.90 18.99 -6.85
C THR A 178 13.59 17.95 -7.92
N GLY A 179 12.60 17.08 -7.69
CA GLY A 179 12.15 16.06 -8.65
C GLY A 179 12.84 14.71 -8.53
N GLY A 180 14.04 14.63 -7.94
CA GLY A 180 14.81 13.39 -7.84
C GLY A 180 14.08 12.27 -7.09
N THR A 181 13.52 12.58 -5.92
CA THR A 181 12.74 11.64 -5.09
C THR A 181 11.52 11.09 -5.83
N ARG A 182 10.80 11.95 -6.55
CA ARG A 182 9.65 11.55 -7.38
C ARG A 182 10.07 10.58 -8.48
N ARG A 183 11.14 10.89 -9.21
CA ARG A 183 11.66 10.01 -10.29
C ARG A 183 12.04 8.63 -9.76
N VAL A 184 12.65 8.55 -8.58
CA VAL A 184 12.95 7.28 -7.90
C VAL A 184 11.67 6.49 -7.61
N SER A 185 10.68 7.13 -6.97
CA SER A 185 9.39 6.49 -6.65
C SER A 185 8.70 5.96 -7.91
N GLU A 186 8.59 6.78 -8.95
CA GLU A 186 7.95 6.42 -10.21
C GLU A 186 8.64 5.25 -10.91
N LEU A 187 9.98 5.23 -10.98
CA LEU A 187 10.74 4.14 -11.57
C LEU A 187 10.53 2.81 -10.82
N MET A 188 10.53 2.86 -9.50
CA MET A 188 10.31 1.68 -8.65
C MET A 188 8.86 1.16 -8.78
N CYS A 189 7.87 2.05 -8.72
CA CYS A 189 6.46 1.65 -8.78
C CYS A 189 6.03 1.18 -10.17
N LYS A 190 6.63 1.74 -11.25
CA LYS A 190 6.36 1.30 -12.63
C LYS A 190 6.61 -0.20 -12.83
N ALA A 191 7.58 -0.78 -12.13
CA ALA A 191 7.89 -2.21 -12.22
C ALA A 191 6.95 -3.11 -11.39
N MET A 192 6.08 -2.52 -10.56
CA MET A 192 5.12 -3.28 -9.76
C MET A 192 3.85 -3.66 -10.54
N GLU A 193 3.67 -3.12 -11.76
CA GLU A 193 2.52 -3.40 -12.65
C GLU A 193 1.15 -3.23 -11.96
N ALA A 194 1.04 -2.27 -11.05
CA ALA A 194 -0.17 -1.98 -10.29
C ALA A 194 -0.61 -0.53 -10.50
N GLU A 195 -1.92 -0.30 -10.38
CA GLU A 195 -2.49 1.05 -10.44
C GLU A 195 -1.99 1.86 -9.24
N SER A 196 -1.49 3.07 -9.51
CA SER A 196 -0.89 3.91 -8.49
C SER A 196 -1.54 5.28 -8.37
N ASN A 197 -1.96 5.64 -7.17
CA ASN A 197 -2.40 6.97 -6.81
C ASN A 197 -1.21 7.79 -6.31
N ILE A 198 -1.05 9.00 -6.84
CA ILE A 198 0.08 9.87 -6.49
C ILE A 198 -0.38 10.97 -5.55
N THR A 199 0.32 11.12 -4.43
CA THR A 199 0.15 12.24 -3.49
C THR A 199 1.48 12.98 -3.37
N GLU A 200 1.52 14.24 -3.79
CA GLU A 200 2.69 15.11 -3.58
C GLU A 200 2.51 15.94 -2.31
N LEU A 201 3.40 15.71 -1.35
CA LEU A 201 3.45 16.45 -0.08
C LEU A 201 4.28 17.74 -0.18
N CYS A 202 5.16 17.89 -1.17
CA CYS A 202 5.93 19.14 -1.40
C CYS A 202 5.14 20.15 -2.25
N THR A 203 3.98 20.59 -1.74
CA THR A 203 3.14 21.65 -2.32
C THR A 203 2.83 22.74 -1.28
N LYS A 204 2.02 23.75 -1.58
CA LYS A 204 1.54 24.70 -0.57
C LYS A 204 0.48 24.05 0.33
N GLN A 205 0.29 24.57 1.55
CA GLN A 205 -0.60 23.97 2.54
C GLN A 205 -2.04 23.83 2.01
N GLU A 206 -2.54 24.87 1.35
CA GLU A 206 -3.88 24.93 0.74
C GLU A 206 -4.08 23.94 -0.41
N ASN A 207 -3.00 23.41 -0.98
CA ASN A 207 -3.03 22.46 -2.09
C ASN A 207 -2.85 21.00 -1.64
N LEU A 208 -2.69 20.76 -0.34
CA LEU A 208 -2.54 19.39 0.17
C LEU A 208 -3.86 18.63 0.03
N SER A 209 -3.78 17.45 -0.57
CA SER A 209 -4.88 16.51 -0.69
C SER A 209 -4.40 15.14 -0.23
N TYR A 210 -4.96 14.64 0.88
CA TYR A 210 -4.53 13.38 1.49
C TYR A 210 -5.30 12.20 0.90
N PRO A 211 -4.63 11.06 0.63
CA PRO A 211 -5.28 9.87 0.11
C PRO A 211 -6.13 9.20 1.19
N GLN A 212 -7.18 8.49 0.76
CA GLN A 212 -7.85 7.50 1.59
C GLN A 212 -7.08 6.18 1.45
N VAL A 213 -6.44 5.76 2.54
CA VAL A 213 -5.64 4.53 2.59
C VAL A 213 -6.42 3.45 3.30
N SER A 214 -6.57 2.27 2.69
CA SER A 214 -7.18 1.08 3.30
C SER A 214 -6.11 0.18 3.92
N ALA A 215 -6.51 -0.71 4.85
CA ALA A 215 -5.60 -1.68 5.47
C ALA A 215 -4.96 -2.66 4.48
N ASP A 216 -5.60 -2.83 3.32
CA ASP A 216 -5.18 -3.74 2.25
C ASP A 216 -4.26 -3.07 1.21
N ASP A 217 -4.09 -1.76 1.27
CA ASP A 217 -3.27 -1.01 0.31
C ASP A 217 -1.76 -1.21 0.55
N LEU A 218 -0.99 -0.97 -0.51
CA LEU A 218 0.46 -0.83 -0.42
C LEU A 218 0.83 0.65 -0.56
N VAL A 219 1.55 1.17 0.42
CA VAL A 219 1.92 2.59 0.48
C VAL A 219 3.42 2.74 0.28
N ILE A 220 3.81 3.55 -0.69
CA ILE A 220 5.22 3.89 -0.98
C ILE A 220 5.46 5.32 -0.50
N ILE A 221 6.23 5.48 0.57
CA ILE A 221 6.54 6.79 1.17
C ILE A 221 7.96 7.19 0.79
N SER A 222 8.10 8.22 -0.04
CA SER A 222 9.40 8.65 -0.58
C SER A 222 9.77 10.06 -0.13
N MET A 223 10.94 10.21 0.50
CA MET A 223 11.44 11.49 1.02
C MET A 223 12.93 11.70 0.70
N PRO A 224 13.38 12.95 0.45
CA PRO A 224 14.80 13.24 0.33
C PRO A 224 15.47 13.18 1.70
N VAL A 225 16.80 13.07 1.73
CA VAL A 225 17.59 13.16 2.96
C VAL A 225 18.29 14.53 3.06
N TYR A 226 18.02 15.25 4.15
CA TYR A 226 18.68 16.51 4.49
C TYR A 226 19.57 16.32 5.71
N ALA A 227 20.88 16.45 5.51
CA ALA A 227 21.88 16.34 6.59
C ALA A 227 21.78 15.04 7.42
N GLY A 228 21.36 13.94 6.77
CA GLY A 228 21.21 12.63 7.41
C GLY A 228 19.88 12.41 8.13
N ARG A 229 18.89 13.28 7.90
CA ARG A 229 17.55 13.25 8.49
C ARG A 229 16.49 13.39 7.39
N VAL A 230 15.25 13.01 7.66
CA VAL A 230 14.13 13.40 6.80
C VAL A 230 13.70 14.86 7.06
N PRO A 231 13.16 15.58 6.06
CA PRO A 231 12.70 16.95 6.28
C PRO A 231 11.55 16.98 7.27
N ALA A 232 11.66 17.83 8.31
CA ALA A 232 10.62 17.95 9.34
C ALA A 232 9.23 18.28 8.75
N LEU A 233 9.18 19.15 7.73
CA LEU A 233 7.93 19.47 7.00
C LEU A 233 7.33 18.24 6.29
N ALA A 234 8.18 17.35 5.76
CA ALA A 234 7.70 16.14 5.10
C ALA A 234 7.04 15.20 6.12
N VAL A 235 7.65 15.06 7.31
CA VAL A 235 7.09 14.29 8.44
C VAL A 235 5.78 14.92 8.94
N GLU A 236 5.75 16.24 9.13
CA GLU A 236 4.55 16.99 9.55
C GLU A 236 3.38 16.74 8.60
N ARG A 237 3.60 16.85 7.29
CA ARG A 237 2.56 16.64 6.28
C ARG A 237 2.17 15.18 6.16
N LEU A 238 3.12 14.26 6.30
CA LEU A 238 2.83 12.84 6.30
C LEU A 238 1.85 12.46 7.43
N LYS A 239 1.97 13.07 8.61
CA LYS A 239 1.07 12.86 9.76
C LYS A 239 -0.40 13.22 9.50
N GLY A 240 -0.71 13.92 8.41
CA GLY A 240 -2.09 14.16 7.96
C GLY A 240 -2.79 12.91 7.39
N ILE A 241 -2.05 11.82 7.13
CA ILE A 241 -2.57 10.60 6.50
C ILE A 241 -2.89 9.55 7.55
N LYS A 242 -4.08 8.94 7.44
CA LYS A 242 -4.49 7.81 8.29
C LYS A 242 -3.90 6.51 7.74
N ALA A 243 -3.04 5.84 8.51
CA ALA A 243 -2.33 4.66 8.04
C ALA A 243 -3.21 3.40 7.92
N ASN A 244 -4.23 3.26 8.77
CA ASN A 244 -5.18 2.15 8.79
C ASN A 244 -4.54 0.74 8.77
N GLY A 245 -3.31 0.59 9.28
CA GLY A 245 -2.61 -0.69 9.25
C GLY A 245 -2.07 -1.11 7.88
N ALA A 246 -2.08 -0.22 6.88
CA ALA A 246 -1.61 -0.51 5.54
C ALA A 246 -0.13 -0.94 5.52
N LYS A 247 0.24 -1.76 4.53
CA LYS A 247 1.65 -2.12 4.30
C LYS A 247 2.36 -0.91 3.73
N CYS A 248 3.59 -0.67 4.17
CA CYS A 248 4.35 0.50 3.78
C CYS A 248 5.77 0.12 3.36
N VAL A 249 6.26 0.80 2.32
CA VAL A 249 7.66 0.82 1.90
C VAL A 249 8.16 2.24 2.10
N ILE A 250 9.28 2.37 2.81
CA ILE A 250 9.94 3.67 3.02
C ILE A 250 11.11 3.84 2.06
N VAL A 251 11.23 5.00 1.43
CA VAL A 251 12.26 5.28 0.42
C VAL A 251 13.00 6.57 0.79
N ALA A 252 14.24 6.42 1.24
CA ALA A 252 15.13 7.54 1.53
C ALA A 252 15.99 7.86 0.30
N VAL A 253 15.83 9.06 -0.25
CA VAL A 253 16.53 9.49 -1.47
C VAL A 253 17.62 10.51 -1.14
N TYR A 254 18.88 10.23 -1.49
CA TYR A 254 20.00 11.06 -1.08
C TYR A 254 20.94 11.42 -2.24
N GLY A 255 21.64 12.56 -2.08
CA GLY A 255 22.50 13.15 -3.10
C GLY A 255 23.89 12.52 -3.21
N ASN A 256 24.00 11.19 -3.11
CA ASN A 256 25.27 10.43 -3.18
C ASN A 256 26.26 10.63 -2.00
N ARG A 257 25.90 11.38 -0.94
CA ARG A 257 26.70 11.50 0.29
C ARG A 257 26.47 10.32 1.25
N ALA A 258 25.36 10.36 1.98
CA ALA A 258 24.92 9.33 2.92
C ALA A 258 23.48 9.65 3.34
N TYR A 259 22.70 8.62 3.66
CA TYR A 259 21.37 8.76 4.24
C TYR A 259 21.38 8.82 5.79
N GLU A 260 22.47 8.36 6.43
CA GLU A 260 22.67 8.33 7.89
C GLU A 260 21.44 7.78 8.63
N ASP A 261 20.77 8.59 9.46
CA ASP A 261 19.68 8.13 10.32
C ASP A 261 18.30 8.22 9.64
N ALA A 262 18.23 8.70 8.39
CA ALA A 262 16.95 8.95 7.72
C ALA A 262 16.08 7.70 7.58
N LEU A 263 16.67 6.52 7.32
CA LEU A 263 15.88 5.28 7.18
C LEU A 263 15.26 4.82 8.50
N VAL A 264 16.04 4.80 9.60
CA VAL A 264 15.51 4.45 10.93
C VAL A 264 14.48 5.48 11.41
N GLU A 265 14.70 6.76 11.09
CA GLU A 265 13.72 7.81 11.38
C GLU A 265 12.41 7.62 10.60
N MET A 266 12.48 7.30 9.31
CA MET A 266 11.29 7.00 8.50
C MET A 266 10.53 5.78 9.04
N GLN A 267 11.24 4.74 9.45
CA GLN A 267 10.64 3.55 10.04
C GLN A 267 9.85 3.91 11.31
N ASP A 268 10.48 4.62 12.25
CA ASP A 268 9.86 4.99 13.52
C ASP A 268 8.63 5.88 13.30
N VAL A 269 8.73 6.90 12.43
CA VAL A 269 7.58 7.77 12.08
C VAL A 269 6.43 6.96 11.48
N CYS A 270 6.71 6.10 10.50
CA CYS A 270 5.65 5.34 9.83
C CYS A 270 5.02 4.30 10.76
N THR A 271 5.81 3.64 11.59
CA THR A 271 5.32 2.68 12.59
C THR A 271 4.49 3.37 13.67
N GLU A 272 4.91 4.53 14.18
CA GLU A 272 4.13 5.32 15.15
C GLU A 272 2.77 5.74 14.57
N MET A 273 2.72 6.08 13.27
CA MET A 273 1.47 6.39 12.58
C MET A 273 0.55 5.17 12.36
N GLY A 274 1.04 3.95 12.59
CA GLY A 274 0.28 2.71 12.40
C GLY A 274 0.45 2.06 11.01
N PHE A 275 1.45 2.45 10.22
CA PHE A 275 1.84 1.69 9.04
C PHE A 275 2.64 0.44 9.41
N ARG A 276 2.47 -0.63 8.62
CA ARG A 276 3.33 -1.83 8.70
C ARG A 276 4.48 -1.68 7.72
N VAL A 277 5.65 -1.25 8.17
CA VAL A 277 6.84 -1.08 7.31
C VAL A 277 7.37 -2.46 6.92
N ILE A 278 7.20 -2.85 5.66
CA ILE A 278 7.57 -4.18 5.15
C ILE A 278 8.88 -4.17 4.35
N ALA A 279 9.30 -3.02 3.82
CA ALA A 279 10.55 -2.90 3.11
C ALA A 279 11.07 -1.45 3.21
N ALA A 280 12.38 -1.28 2.98
CA ALA A 280 13.00 0.02 2.88
C ALA A 280 13.94 0.08 1.68
N VAL A 281 14.11 1.27 1.11
CA VAL A 281 15.02 1.54 0.00
C VAL A 281 15.85 2.78 0.29
N ALA A 282 17.18 2.66 0.17
CA ALA A 282 18.05 3.83 0.05
C ALA A 282 18.38 4.01 -1.42
N ALA A 283 17.95 5.13 -2.01
CA ALA A 283 18.12 5.40 -3.43
C ALA A 283 18.86 6.71 -3.66
N ILE A 284 19.54 6.80 -4.80
CA ILE A 284 20.36 7.95 -5.13
C ILE A 284 19.70 8.77 -6.24
N ALA A 285 19.74 10.08 -6.05
CA ALA A 285 19.40 11.05 -7.06
C ALA A 285 20.47 12.15 -7.10
N GLU A 286 20.38 13.02 -8.10
CA GLU A 286 21.19 14.23 -8.17
C GLU A 286 21.08 15.06 -6.89
N HIS A 287 22.22 15.49 -6.36
CA HIS A 287 22.31 16.24 -5.12
C HIS A 287 21.63 17.62 -5.24
N SER A 288 20.69 17.94 -4.34
CA SER A 288 19.84 19.15 -4.45
C SER A 288 20.61 20.48 -4.44
N ILE A 289 21.73 20.57 -3.70
CA ILE A 289 22.58 21.77 -3.63
C ILE A 289 23.73 21.70 -4.66
N CYS A 290 24.69 20.79 -4.46
CA CYS A 290 25.85 20.59 -5.32
C CYS A 290 25.53 19.62 -6.47
N ARG A 291 24.74 20.09 -7.44
CA ARG A 291 24.15 19.26 -8.52
C ARG A 291 25.15 18.51 -9.42
N MET A 292 26.45 18.81 -9.33
CA MET A 292 27.47 17.98 -9.99
C MET A 292 27.58 16.57 -9.38
N TYR A 293 27.21 16.38 -8.11
CA TYR A 293 27.20 15.08 -7.47
C TYR A 293 25.90 14.33 -7.77
N GLY A 294 26.04 13.10 -8.27
CA GLY A 294 24.89 12.33 -8.76
C GLY A 294 24.20 12.95 -9.98
N ALA A 295 24.90 13.83 -10.73
CA ALA A 295 24.34 14.51 -11.90
C ALA A 295 23.66 13.51 -12.85
N GLY A 296 22.43 13.81 -13.25
CA GLY A 296 21.63 12.94 -14.12
C GLY A 296 20.91 11.77 -13.43
N ARG A 297 21.25 11.42 -12.18
CA ARG A 297 20.60 10.32 -11.46
C ARG A 297 19.19 10.69 -10.95
N PRO A 298 18.22 9.75 -10.95
CA PRO A 298 18.36 8.36 -11.39
C PRO A 298 18.57 8.22 -12.91
N ASP A 299 19.56 7.42 -13.31
CA ASP A 299 19.93 7.09 -14.68
C ASP A 299 19.41 5.69 -15.10
N THR A 300 19.89 5.15 -16.22
CA THR A 300 19.43 3.86 -16.74
C THR A 300 19.82 2.68 -15.86
N GLU A 301 20.96 2.72 -15.17
CA GLU A 301 21.33 1.67 -14.22
C GLU A 301 20.44 1.73 -12.98
N ASP A 302 20.17 2.94 -12.49
CA ASP A 302 19.23 3.16 -11.38
C ASP A 302 17.85 2.64 -11.67
N ALA A 303 17.36 2.92 -12.88
CA ALA A 303 16.06 2.44 -13.33
C ALA A 303 15.99 0.90 -13.30
N LYS A 304 17.07 0.20 -13.63
CA LYS A 304 17.12 -1.27 -13.59
C LYS A 304 17.13 -1.78 -12.15
N GLU A 305 17.94 -1.17 -11.27
CA GLU A 305 17.99 -1.54 -9.85
C GLU A 305 16.63 -1.32 -9.18
N LEU A 306 16.06 -0.12 -9.33
CA LEU A 306 14.76 0.25 -8.77
C LEU A 306 13.62 -0.62 -9.31
N ALA A 307 13.67 -1.00 -10.59
CA ALA A 307 12.70 -1.94 -11.14
C ALA A 307 12.80 -3.33 -10.49
N SER A 308 14.02 -3.82 -10.26
CA SER A 308 14.24 -5.10 -9.57
C SER A 308 13.76 -5.04 -8.11
N PHE A 309 13.93 -3.88 -7.45
CA PHE A 309 13.44 -3.65 -6.09
C PHE A 309 11.92 -3.64 -6.06
N GLY A 310 11.27 -2.96 -7.00
CA GLY A 310 9.81 -2.95 -7.14
C GLY A 310 9.24 -4.35 -7.26
N ALA A 311 9.84 -5.20 -8.11
CA ALA A 311 9.43 -6.59 -8.28
C ALA A 311 9.61 -7.45 -7.00
N ALA A 312 10.72 -7.27 -6.28
CA ALA A 312 10.97 -7.97 -5.02
C ALA A 312 9.97 -7.55 -3.92
N ILE A 313 9.73 -6.25 -3.81
CA ILE A 313 8.81 -5.64 -2.84
C ILE A 313 7.38 -6.13 -3.07
N ILE A 314 6.87 -6.08 -4.31
CA ILE A 314 5.51 -6.53 -4.61
C ILE A 314 5.37 -8.04 -4.36
N GLY A 315 6.42 -8.82 -4.65
CA GLY A 315 6.49 -10.24 -4.31
C GLY A 315 6.41 -10.50 -2.80
N LYS A 316 7.04 -9.65 -1.99
CA LYS A 316 6.95 -9.70 -0.52
C LYS A 316 5.57 -9.27 -0.03
N ALA A 317 5.05 -8.17 -0.56
CA ALA A 317 3.77 -7.59 -0.17
C ALA A 317 2.62 -8.59 -0.35
N LYS A 318 2.66 -9.41 -1.41
CA LYS A 318 1.67 -10.45 -1.68
C LYS A 318 1.65 -11.61 -0.69
N LYS A 319 2.67 -11.77 0.16
CA LYS A 319 2.70 -12.82 1.19
C LYS A 319 1.86 -12.38 2.40
N GLU A 320 0.99 -13.26 2.89
CA GLU A 320 0.28 -13.09 4.16
C GLU A 320 1.08 -13.76 5.28
N LEU A 321 2.09 -13.05 5.78
CA LEU A 321 2.88 -13.46 6.94
C LEU A 321 2.98 -12.27 7.91
N PRO A 322 3.18 -12.50 9.22
CA PRO A 322 3.67 -11.45 10.09
C PRO A 322 5.00 -10.94 9.53
N PHE A 323 5.12 -9.63 9.37
CA PHE A 323 6.38 -9.01 8.96
C PHE A 323 7.16 -8.66 10.23
N GLU A 324 8.32 -9.30 10.41
CA GLU A 324 9.26 -8.88 11.44
C GLU A 324 9.72 -7.43 11.17
N PRO A 325 9.96 -6.63 12.22
CA PRO A 325 10.53 -5.30 12.06
C PRO A 325 11.85 -5.34 11.29
N LEU A 326 12.01 -4.46 10.30
CA LEU A 326 13.26 -4.35 9.56
C LEU A 326 14.40 -3.87 10.47
N VAL A 327 15.57 -4.49 10.34
CA VAL A 327 16.82 -3.97 10.90
C VAL A 327 17.42 -3.02 9.88
N LEU A 328 17.31 -1.72 10.14
CA LEU A 328 17.77 -0.67 9.23
C LEU A 328 19.03 0.03 9.76
N PRO A 329 19.94 0.46 8.88
CA PRO A 329 21.10 1.27 9.25
C PRO A 329 20.69 2.64 9.79
N GLY A 330 21.39 3.09 10.84
CA GLY A 330 21.18 4.39 11.48
C GLY A 330 21.24 4.30 13.01
N ASN A 331 21.16 5.44 13.67
CA ASN A 331 21.30 5.57 15.12
C ASN A 331 20.01 6.06 15.77
N ARG A 332 19.78 5.64 17.02
CA ARG A 332 18.77 6.20 17.93
C ARG A 332 19.50 6.59 19.23
N PRO A 333 19.43 7.85 19.70
CA PRO A 333 18.74 9.00 19.11
C PRO A 333 19.36 9.44 17.77
N TYR A 334 18.54 10.02 16.89
CA TYR A 334 19.00 10.52 15.59
C TYR A 334 19.95 11.70 15.76
N LYS A 335 20.88 11.85 14.82
CA LYS A 335 21.77 13.00 14.75
C LYS A 335 21.01 14.30 14.63
N GLN A 336 21.64 15.38 15.08
CA GLN A 336 21.11 16.72 14.85
C GLN A 336 21.24 17.09 13.37
N GLY A 337 20.12 17.50 12.76
CA GLY A 337 20.11 18.03 11.39
C GLY A 337 20.74 19.42 11.32
N CYS A 338 20.97 19.91 10.10
CA CYS A 338 21.40 21.30 9.87
C CYS A 338 20.28 22.15 9.27
N VAL A 339 20.32 23.44 9.54
CA VAL A 339 19.43 24.43 8.92
C VAL A 339 20.13 25.13 7.75
N GLY A 340 19.36 25.48 6.72
CA GLY A 340 19.90 26.07 5.50
C GLY A 340 20.80 25.11 4.70
N PRO A 341 21.55 25.64 3.72
CA PRO A 341 21.63 27.05 3.33
C PRO A 341 20.34 27.56 2.68
N TYR A 342 20.13 28.88 2.70
CA TYR A 342 18.92 29.55 2.21
C TYR A 342 19.20 30.28 0.90
N PRO A 343 18.65 29.82 -0.24
CA PRO A 343 18.95 30.46 -1.52
C PRO A 343 18.32 31.84 -1.63
N VAL A 344 19.06 32.81 -2.13
CA VAL A 344 18.58 34.16 -2.47
C VAL A 344 18.75 34.41 -3.96
N ALA A 345 18.09 35.44 -4.50
CA ALA A 345 18.26 35.81 -5.90
C ALA A 345 19.57 36.58 -6.12
N GLY A 346 20.26 36.27 -7.22
CA GLY A 346 21.39 37.05 -7.71
C GLY A 346 20.96 38.26 -8.54
N ASP A 347 21.95 39.00 -9.03
CA ASP A 347 21.77 40.31 -9.68
C ASP A 347 20.99 40.25 -10.99
N LEU A 348 20.98 39.09 -11.65
CA LEU A 348 20.27 38.87 -12.93
C LEU A 348 18.80 38.44 -12.72
N CYS A 349 18.26 38.62 -11.52
CA CYS A 349 16.87 38.27 -11.22
C CYS A 349 15.89 39.18 -11.97
N THR A 350 14.99 38.56 -12.74
CA THR A 350 13.92 39.24 -13.48
C THR A 350 12.63 39.41 -12.69
N GLU A 351 12.62 39.02 -11.41
CA GLU A 351 11.46 39.12 -10.52
C GLU A 351 10.19 38.39 -11.05
N CYS A 352 10.38 37.35 -11.87
CA CYS A 352 9.27 36.61 -12.49
C CYS A 352 8.33 35.87 -11.53
N GLY A 353 8.62 35.84 -10.22
CA GLY A 353 7.73 35.27 -9.21
C GLY A 353 7.65 33.73 -9.15
N LEU A 354 8.17 32.98 -10.12
CA LEU A 354 8.04 31.51 -10.15
C LEU A 354 8.61 30.82 -8.89
N CYS A 355 9.72 31.33 -8.35
CA CYS A 355 10.27 30.78 -7.12
C CYS A 355 9.36 30.97 -5.88
N ALA A 356 8.55 32.04 -5.87
CA ALA A 356 7.55 32.31 -4.83
C ALA A 356 6.31 31.44 -5.01
N SER A 357 5.82 31.28 -6.26
CA SER A 357 4.66 30.43 -6.55
C SER A 357 4.93 28.96 -6.25
N GLU A 358 6.15 28.49 -6.47
CA GLU A 358 6.56 27.09 -6.28
C GLU A 358 7.09 26.80 -4.86
N CYS A 359 7.18 27.79 -3.97
CA CYS A 359 7.74 27.60 -2.64
C CYS A 359 6.74 26.83 -1.74
N PRO A 360 7.07 25.62 -1.26
CA PRO A 360 6.12 24.80 -0.49
C PRO A 360 5.81 25.38 0.89
N THR A 361 6.68 26.25 1.42
CA THR A 361 6.54 26.87 2.75
C THR A 361 6.17 28.34 2.70
N GLY A 362 6.03 28.93 1.50
CA GLY A 362 5.79 30.37 1.37
C GLY A 362 6.97 31.24 1.85
N ALA A 363 8.19 30.68 1.96
CA ALA A 363 9.36 31.42 2.42
C ALA A 363 9.82 32.56 1.47
N ILE A 364 9.28 32.64 0.26
CA ILE A 364 9.60 33.69 -0.71
C ILE A 364 8.31 34.46 -0.99
N SER A 365 8.29 35.75 -0.67
CA SER A 365 7.14 36.62 -0.92
C SER A 365 6.97 36.89 -2.43
N PRO A 366 5.74 36.80 -2.99
CA PRO A 366 5.46 37.25 -4.35
C PRO A 366 5.78 38.74 -4.58
N ASP A 367 5.64 39.58 -3.55
CA ASP A 367 5.92 41.02 -3.61
C ASP A 367 7.41 41.34 -3.49
N ASN A 368 8.22 40.39 -3.01
CA ASN A 368 9.66 40.52 -2.90
C ASN A 368 10.37 39.21 -3.24
N PRO A 369 10.35 38.77 -4.51
CA PRO A 369 10.84 37.47 -4.93
C PRO A 369 12.37 37.33 -4.85
N LYS A 370 13.09 38.43 -4.61
CA LYS A 370 14.54 38.43 -4.36
C LYS A 370 14.91 37.94 -2.96
N SER A 371 14.00 38.10 -2.00
CA SER A 371 14.21 37.74 -0.59
C SER A 371 14.02 36.24 -0.31
N ASN A 372 14.31 35.87 0.94
CA ASN A 372 14.04 34.55 1.52
C ASN A 372 13.83 34.69 3.04
N ASN A 373 12.69 34.23 3.55
CA ASN A 373 12.43 34.12 4.98
C ASN A 373 13.09 32.84 5.52
N HIS A 374 14.16 33.01 6.30
CA HIS A 374 14.95 31.89 6.83
C HIS A 374 14.24 31.07 7.91
N GLU A 375 13.22 31.62 8.57
CA GLU A 375 12.40 30.89 9.55
C GLU A 375 11.45 29.90 8.86
N LEU A 376 10.93 30.28 7.68
CA LEU A 376 10.04 29.44 6.87
C LEU A 376 10.79 28.53 5.90
N CYS A 377 12.01 28.88 5.52
CA CYS A 377 12.74 28.15 4.48
C CYS A 377 13.33 26.85 5.01
N ILE A 378 13.00 25.74 4.35
CA ILE A 378 13.55 24.40 4.69
C ILE A 378 14.82 24.05 3.89
N GLY A 379 15.41 25.00 3.15
CA GLY A 379 16.62 24.75 2.36
C GLY A 379 16.48 23.70 1.24
N CYS A 380 15.26 23.47 0.72
CA CYS A 380 14.98 22.37 -0.20
C CYS A 380 15.45 22.57 -1.65
N MET A 381 15.92 23.78 -1.99
CA MET A 381 16.43 24.15 -3.32
C MET A 381 15.41 24.11 -4.48
N ARG A 382 14.10 23.92 -4.23
CA ARG A 382 13.03 24.03 -5.27
C ARG A 382 13.17 25.35 -6.05
N CYS A 383 13.36 26.46 -5.32
CA CYS A 383 13.48 27.79 -5.91
C CYS A 383 14.70 27.96 -6.83
N VAL A 384 15.79 27.25 -6.57
CA VAL A 384 16.97 27.21 -7.44
C VAL A 384 16.66 26.37 -8.69
N LYS A 385 16.03 25.21 -8.51
CA LYS A 385 15.69 24.28 -9.59
C LYS A 385 14.70 24.87 -10.61
N VAL A 386 13.72 25.64 -10.14
CA VAL A 386 12.67 26.24 -11.01
C VAL A 386 13.06 27.61 -11.56
N CYS A 387 14.18 28.21 -11.13
CA CYS A 387 14.56 29.55 -11.58
C CYS A 387 14.94 29.54 -13.07
N PRO A 388 14.17 30.23 -13.95
CA PRO A 388 14.45 30.20 -15.39
C PRO A 388 15.75 30.96 -15.74
N ALA A 389 16.06 32.02 -14.99
CA ALA A 389 17.29 32.80 -15.13
C ALA A 389 18.51 32.15 -14.45
N GLN A 390 18.33 31.02 -13.75
CA GLN A 390 19.38 30.29 -13.02
C GLN A 390 20.23 31.16 -12.08
N THR A 391 19.67 32.25 -11.56
CA THR A 391 20.38 33.24 -10.76
C THR A 391 20.15 33.09 -9.25
N ARG A 392 19.18 32.26 -8.83
CA ARG A 392 18.99 31.94 -7.41
C ARG A 392 20.02 30.91 -6.94
N GLY A 393 20.63 31.15 -5.78
CA GLY A 393 21.64 30.25 -5.22
C GLY A 393 22.07 30.64 -3.82
N ILE A 394 23.12 30.00 -3.33
CA ILE A 394 23.66 30.19 -1.98
C ILE A 394 25.01 30.94 -1.98
N GLY A 395 25.31 31.62 -3.09
CA GLY A 395 26.54 32.40 -3.28
C GLY A 395 27.82 31.58 -3.05
N GLU A 396 28.81 32.20 -2.42
CA GLU A 396 30.13 31.60 -2.15
C GLU A 396 30.07 30.33 -1.30
N ARG A 397 28.99 30.11 -0.54
CA ARG A 397 28.79 28.86 0.23
C ARG A 397 28.73 27.63 -0.66
N LEU A 398 28.34 27.78 -1.94
CA LEU A 398 28.34 26.68 -2.90
C LEU A 398 29.74 26.11 -3.10
N ASN A 399 30.75 26.97 -3.27
CA ASN A 399 32.13 26.55 -3.49
C ASN A 399 32.70 25.82 -2.27
N MET A 400 32.39 26.30 -1.05
CA MET A 400 32.80 25.64 0.19
C MET A 400 32.16 24.25 0.33
N LEU A 401 30.85 24.14 0.06
CA LEU A 401 30.14 22.86 0.11
C LEU A 401 30.66 21.89 -0.95
N MET A 402 30.94 22.36 -2.17
CA MET A 402 31.55 21.53 -3.21
C MET A 402 32.90 20.97 -2.77
N ALA A 403 33.78 21.80 -2.23
CA ALA A 403 35.08 21.34 -1.75
C ALA A 403 34.94 20.30 -0.63
N HIS A 404 34.04 20.53 0.33
CA HIS A 404 33.78 19.61 1.44
C HIS A 404 33.16 18.27 1.00
N LEU A 405 32.23 18.29 0.04
CA LEU A 405 31.52 17.10 -0.43
C LEU A 405 32.31 16.27 -1.44
N LYS A 406 33.32 16.84 -2.10
CA LYS A 406 34.16 16.15 -3.09
C LYS A 406 34.65 14.77 -2.63
N PRO A 407 35.34 14.62 -1.48
CA PRO A 407 35.79 13.29 -1.04
C PRO A 407 34.64 12.34 -0.66
N LEU A 408 33.42 12.83 -0.43
CA LEU A 408 32.30 12.03 0.08
C LEU A 408 31.31 11.58 -1.00
N CYS A 409 31.24 12.33 -2.11
CA CYS A 409 30.20 12.21 -3.13
C CYS A 409 30.73 11.92 -4.54
N SER A 410 32.05 11.91 -4.75
CA SER A 410 32.64 11.70 -6.08
C SER A 410 32.55 10.27 -6.59
N GLU A 411 32.54 9.28 -5.71
CA GLU A 411 32.39 7.87 -6.10
C GLU A 411 30.91 7.51 -6.31
N ARG A 412 30.62 6.75 -7.36
CA ARG A 412 29.26 6.24 -7.63
C ARG A 412 28.90 5.20 -6.57
N LYS A 413 27.76 5.38 -5.92
CA LYS A 413 27.17 4.40 -4.99
C LYS A 413 25.97 3.71 -5.64
N ASN A 414 25.66 2.50 -5.21
CA ASN A 414 24.49 1.75 -5.66
C ASN A 414 23.26 2.07 -4.82
N ASN A 415 22.07 1.76 -5.34
CA ASN A 415 20.86 1.77 -4.52
C ASN A 415 20.84 0.52 -3.61
N GLU A 416 20.18 0.59 -2.46
CA GLU A 416 20.11 -0.50 -1.48
C GLU A 416 18.64 -0.85 -1.18
N LEU A 417 18.35 -2.16 -1.07
CA LEU A 417 17.05 -2.70 -0.71
C LEU A 417 17.15 -3.47 0.61
N PHE A 418 16.21 -3.20 1.52
CA PHE A 418 16.04 -3.90 2.79
C PHE A 418 14.66 -4.58 2.80
N ILE A 419 14.64 -5.90 2.89
CA ILE A 419 13.46 -6.78 2.80
C ILE A 419 13.56 -7.89 3.83
#